data_AF-A0A1E5VE66-F1
#
_entry.id   AF-A0A1E5VE66-F1
#
_cell.length_a   1.000
_cell.length_b   1.000
_cell.length_c   1.000
_cell.angle_alpha   90.00
_cell.angle_beta   90.00
_cell.angle_gamma   90.00
#
_symmetry.space_group_name_H-M   'P 1'
#
loop_
_entity.id
_entity.type
_entity.pdbx_description
1 polymer ?
#
loop_
_entity_poly.entity_id
_entity_poly.type
_entity_poly.pdbx_seq_one_letter_code
_entity_poly.pdbx_strand_id
1 'polypeptide(L)'
;MKITVIGLPQPGFRPAAQIEQTGRRLSDFARKCGVPFKFHSIVAEWETVCVDDLDIEPDEVLIVNGLFYFGKVMDDGGGIDSPSPRDMLLNNIQKMHPDVFILCIENSSYNAPFF
;
A
#
# COMPACT_ATOMS: atom_id res chain seq x y z
N MET A 1 1.63 11.98 -13.86
CA MET A 1 1.98 10.91 -12.90
C MET A 1 1.00 10.94 -11.74
N LYS A 2 0.34 9.82 -11.42
CA LYS A 2 -0.52 9.66 -10.25
C LYS A 2 0.20 8.79 -9.23
N ILE A 3 0.19 9.19 -7.96
CA ILE A 3 0.66 8.36 -6.85
C ILE A 3 -0.48 8.22 -5.85
N THR A 4 -0.87 6.98 -5.58
CA THR A 4 -1.73 6.62 -4.46
C THR A 4 -0.87 5.99 -3.38
N VAL A 5 -0.87 6.57 -2.18
CA VAL A 5 -0.17 6.01 -1.02
C VAL A 5 -1.21 5.47 -0.04
N ILE A 6 -1.03 4.21 0.36
CA ILE A 6 -1.85 3.58 1.40
C ILE A 6 -1.03 3.55 2.68
N GLY A 7 -1.48 4.27 3.70
CA GLY A 7 -0.82 4.35 5.00
C GLY A 7 -1.70 3.76 6.09
N LEU A 8 -1.07 3.10 7.07
CA LEU A 8 -1.77 2.71 8.30
C LEU A 8 -2.22 3.95 9.07
N PRO A 9 -3.39 3.90 9.73
CA PRO A 9 -3.85 4.99 10.57
C PRO A 9 -2.86 5.27 11.69
N GLN A 10 -2.45 6.54 11.82
CA GLN A 10 -1.65 6.95 12.97
C GLN A 10 -2.49 6.99 14.25
N PRO A 11 -1.90 6.61 15.40
CA PRO A 11 -2.56 6.78 16.68
C PRO A 11 -2.82 8.26 16.97
N GLY A 12 -3.98 8.55 17.57
CA GLY A 12 -4.37 9.90 18.00
C GLY A 12 -5.38 10.57 17.06
N PHE A 13 -5.51 11.90 17.20
CA PHE A 13 -6.61 12.67 16.62
C PHE A 13 -6.53 12.93 15.11
N ARG A 14 -5.38 12.65 14.47
CA ARG A 14 -5.17 12.93 13.04
C ARG A 14 -4.50 11.76 12.35
N PRO A 15 -5.24 10.68 12.06
CA PRO A 15 -4.68 9.45 11.51
C PRO A 15 -4.02 9.63 10.14
N ALA A 16 -4.42 10.66 9.39
CA ALA A 16 -3.90 10.99 8.05
C ALA A 16 -2.80 12.08 8.01
N ALA A 17 -2.41 12.66 9.14
CA ALA A 17 -1.61 13.89 9.13
C ALA A 17 -0.26 13.77 8.37
N GLN A 18 0.49 12.68 8.58
CA GLN A 18 1.80 12.53 7.93
C GLN A 18 1.67 12.24 6.44
N ILE A 19 0.68 11.44 6.02
CA ILE A 19 0.51 11.08 4.61
C ILE A 19 0.06 12.30 3.80
N GLU A 20 -0.83 13.13 4.35
CA GLU A 20 -1.25 14.40 3.76
C GLU A 20 -0.09 15.42 3.69
N GLN A 21 0.73 15.51 4.74
CA GLN A 21 1.91 16.38 4.73
C GLN A 21 2.92 15.94 3.65
N THR A 22 3.10 14.63 3.49
CA THR A 22 3.96 14.05 2.44
C THR A 22 3.41 14.37 1.06
N GLY A 23 2.11 14.21 0.84
CA GLY A 23 1.43 14.56 -0.40
C GLY A 23 1.62 16.02 -0.80
N ARG A 24 1.52 16.95 0.17
CA ARG A 24 1.79 18.38 -0.06
C ARG A 24 3.23 18.62 -0.51
N ARG A 25 4.22 18.03 0.18
CA ARG A 25 5.64 18.17 -0.14
C ARG A 25 5.97 17.63 -1.53
N LEU A 26 5.43 16.46 -1.89
CA LEU A 26 5.61 15.86 -3.21
C LEU A 26 4.97 16.73 -4.31
N SER A 27 3.77 17.23 -4.08
CA SER A 27 3.08 18.11 -5.03
C SER A 27 3.82 19.43 -5.25
N ASP A 28 4.37 20.04 -4.19
CA ASP A 28 5.20 21.23 -4.29
C ASP A 28 6.48 20.96 -5.08
N PHE A 29 7.11 19.81 -4.85
CA PHE A 29 8.33 19.40 -5.57
C PHE A 29 8.04 19.15 -7.06
N ALA A 30 7.00 18.38 -7.37
CA ALA A 30 6.58 18.12 -8.74
C ALA A 30 6.28 19.41 -9.53
N ARG A 31 5.61 20.39 -8.88
CA ARG A 31 5.36 21.70 -9.46
C ARG A 31 6.66 22.44 -9.80
N LYS A 32 7.65 22.41 -8.91
CA LYS A 32 8.99 23.01 -9.15
C LYS A 32 9.74 22.32 -10.29
N CYS A 33 9.53 21.02 -10.45
CA CYS A 33 10.10 20.24 -11.56
C CYS A 33 9.31 20.38 -12.87
N GLY A 34 8.17 21.08 -12.88
CA GLY A 34 7.34 21.26 -14.07
C GLY A 34 6.64 19.99 -14.56
N VAL A 35 6.43 19.00 -13.69
CA VAL A 35 5.81 17.71 -14.07
C VAL A 35 4.34 17.62 -13.60
N PRO A 36 3.42 17.10 -14.43
CA PRO A 36 2.03 16.91 -14.03
C PRO A 36 1.92 15.79 -12.99
N PHE A 37 1.36 16.10 -11.83
CA PHE A 37 1.37 15.24 -10.65
C PHE A 37 0.04 15.28 -9.88
N LYS A 38 -0.51 14.10 -9.55
CA LYS A 38 -1.69 13.91 -8.70
C LYS A 38 -1.29 13.00 -7.53
N PHE A 39 -1.63 13.40 -6.31
CA PHE A 39 -1.41 12.61 -5.11
C PHE A 39 -2.74 12.25 -4.47
N HIS A 40 -2.93 10.97 -4.17
CA HIS A 40 -4.06 10.46 -3.41
C HIS A 40 -3.53 9.67 -2.20
N SER A 41 -4.21 9.81 -1.06
CA SER A 41 -3.85 9.10 0.17
C SER A 41 -5.03 8.35 0.72
N ILE A 42 -4.83 7.08 1.02
CA ILE A 42 -5.81 6.21 1.68
C ILE A 42 -5.25 5.85 3.04
N VAL A 43 -6.08 5.96 4.08
CA VAL A 43 -5.74 5.57 5.44
C VAL A 43 -6.60 4.38 5.82
N ALA A 44 -6.00 3.19 5.79
CA ALA A 44 -6.68 1.92 6.01
C ALA A 44 -5.66 0.81 6.31
N GLU A 45 -6.14 -0.31 6.83
CA GLU A 45 -5.37 -1.56 6.86
C GLU A 45 -5.16 -2.04 5.42
N TRP A 46 -3.94 -2.46 5.06
CA TRP A 46 -3.58 -2.70 3.65
C TRP A 46 -4.44 -3.77 3.00
N GLU A 47 -4.77 -4.84 3.73
CA GLU A 47 -5.61 -5.94 3.27
C GLU A 47 -7.06 -5.55 3.01
N THR A 48 -7.49 -4.36 3.44
CA THR A 48 -8.86 -3.87 3.23
C THR A 48 -9.01 -3.05 1.95
N VAL A 49 -7.90 -2.58 1.37
CA VAL A 49 -7.92 -1.75 0.16
C VAL A 49 -8.12 -2.61 -1.09
N CYS A 50 -9.13 -2.26 -1.87
CA CYS A 50 -9.52 -2.92 -3.10
C CYS A 50 -9.27 -2.03 -4.32
N VAL A 51 -9.46 -2.61 -5.52
CA VAL A 51 -9.32 -1.89 -6.80
C VAL A 51 -10.24 -0.66 -6.88
N ASP A 52 -11.45 -0.76 -6.32
CA ASP A 52 -12.46 0.29 -6.35
C ASP A 52 -12.05 1.55 -5.55
N ASP A 53 -11.14 1.39 -4.57
CA ASP A 53 -10.65 2.50 -3.76
C ASP A 53 -9.57 3.34 -4.47
N LEU A 54 -8.98 2.81 -5.56
CA LEU A 54 -7.77 3.37 -6.17
C LEU A 54 -8.05 4.31 -7.36
N ASP A 55 -9.31 4.42 -7.81
CA ASP A 55 -9.73 5.29 -8.91
C ASP A 55 -8.81 5.10 -10.14
N ILE A 56 -8.62 3.83 -10.54
CA ILE A 56 -7.69 3.44 -11.61
C ILE A 56 -8.35 3.70 -12.96
N GLU A 57 -7.67 4.47 -13.81
CA GLU A 57 -8.15 4.76 -15.16
C GLU A 57 -7.79 3.61 -16.12
N PRO A 58 -8.67 3.21 -17.06
CA PRO A 58 -8.42 2.05 -17.92
C PRO A 58 -7.18 2.15 -18.81
N ASP A 59 -6.65 3.35 -19.05
CA ASP A 59 -5.52 3.63 -19.94
C ASP A 59 -4.21 3.94 -19.20
N GLU A 60 -4.19 3.90 -17.86
CA GLU A 60 -2.98 4.15 -17.09
C GLU A 60 -2.17 2.88 -16.81
N VAL A 61 -0.83 2.99 -16.83
CA VAL A 61 0.06 1.89 -16.43
C VAL A 61 0.09 1.79 -14.91
N LEU A 62 -0.34 0.65 -14.36
CA LEU A 62 -0.42 0.41 -12.94
C LEU A 62 0.84 -0.26 -12.40
N ILE A 63 1.52 0.42 -11.48
CA ILE A 63 2.65 -0.13 -10.73
C ILE A 63 2.26 -0.20 -9.26
N VAL A 64 2.24 -1.42 -8.70
CA VAL A 64 2.05 -1.63 -7.27
C VAL A 64 3.42 -1.85 -6.62
N ASN A 65 3.71 -1.07 -5.57
CA ASN A 65 5.01 -1.10 -4.89
C ASN A 65 4.85 -1.39 -3.38
N GLY A 66 5.25 -2.58 -2.95
CA GLY A 66 5.28 -3.02 -1.56
C GLY A 66 6.70 -2.99 -0.97
N LEU A 67 7.09 -1.87 -0.36
CA LEU A 67 8.41 -1.72 0.27
C LEU A 67 8.39 -2.12 1.75
N PHE A 68 9.00 -3.24 2.14
CA PHE A 68 9.27 -3.62 3.55
C PHE A 68 8.03 -3.81 4.46
N TYR A 69 6.82 -3.69 3.93
CA TYR A 69 5.58 -3.77 4.69
C TYR A 69 4.99 -5.18 4.76
N PHE A 70 5.29 -6.03 3.78
CA PHE A 70 4.78 -7.42 3.74
C PHE A 70 5.25 -8.28 4.92
N GLY A 71 6.46 -8.05 5.43
CA GLY A 71 6.95 -8.72 6.65
C GLY A 71 6.20 -8.33 7.93
N LYS A 72 5.43 -7.23 7.90
CA LYS A 72 4.60 -6.76 9.03
C LYS A 72 3.15 -7.21 8.95
N VAL A 73 2.73 -7.76 7.80
CA VAL A 73 1.39 -8.32 7.65
C VAL A 73 1.38 -9.70 8.30
N MET A 74 0.42 -9.91 9.20
CA MET A 74 0.27 -11.17 9.94
C MET A 74 0.12 -12.33 8.95
N ASP A 75 0.91 -13.38 9.17
CA ASP A 75 0.88 -14.62 8.37
C ASP A 75 -0.15 -15.61 8.91
N ASP A 76 -0.63 -15.39 10.13
CA ASP A 76 -1.58 -16.27 10.79
C ASP A 76 -3.01 -15.81 10.49
N GLY A 77 -3.83 -16.75 10.02
CA GLY A 77 -5.26 -16.56 9.83
C GLY A 77 -6.01 -16.77 11.15
N GLY A 78 -7.22 -16.24 11.28
CA GLY A 78 -8.09 -16.51 12.44
C GLY A 78 -8.52 -17.99 12.59
N GLY A 79 -8.08 -18.88 11.70
CA GLY A 79 -8.32 -20.32 11.67
C GLY A 79 -7.66 -20.98 10.44
N ILE A 80 -7.62 -22.33 10.41
CA ILE A 80 -6.91 -23.13 9.38
C ILE A 80 -7.42 -22.86 7.96
N ASP A 81 -8.69 -22.47 7.80
CA ASP A 81 -9.33 -22.25 6.49
C ASP A 81 -9.61 -20.77 6.17
N SER A 82 -9.17 -19.84 7.01
CA SER A 82 -9.36 -18.41 6.81
C SER A 82 -8.13 -17.80 6.13
N PRO A 83 -8.27 -16.99 5.06
CA PRO A 83 -7.13 -16.35 4.42
C PRO A 83 -6.42 -15.43 5.43
N SER A 84 -5.09 -15.49 5.45
CA SER A 84 -4.32 -14.55 6.26
C SER A 84 -4.47 -13.12 5.73
N PRO A 85 -4.23 -12.07 6.53
CA PRO A 85 -4.16 -10.70 6.04
C PRO A 85 -3.19 -10.53 4.87
N ARG A 86 -2.12 -11.35 4.83
CA ARG A 86 -1.16 -11.37 3.70
C ARG A 86 -1.80 -11.91 2.43
N ASP A 87 -2.53 -13.01 2.52
CA ASP A 87 -3.25 -13.59 1.39
C ASP A 87 -4.32 -12.65 0.87
N MET A 88 -5.04 -11.98 1.77
CA MET A 88 -6.03 -10.95 1.42
C MET A 88 -5.39 -9.81 0.64
N LEU A 89 -4.26 -9.25 1.12
CA LEU A 89 -3.52 -8.19 0.44
C LEU A 89 -3.03 -8.64 -0.95
N LEU A 90 -2.41 -9.82 -1.05
CA LEU A 90 -1.92 -10.35 -2.33
C LEU A 90 -3.06 -10.60 -3.32
N ASN A 91 -4.19 -11.13 -2.86
CA ASN A 91 -5.37 -11.34 -3.69
C ASN A 91 -5.96 -10.01 -4.18
N ASN A 92 -5.99 -8.97 -3.34
CA ASN A 92 -6.43 -7.64 -3.77
C ASN A 92 -5.48 -7.06 -4.83
N ILE A 93 -4.16 -7.17 -4.64
CA ILE A 93 -3.18 -6.73 -5.64
C ILE A 93 -3.36 -7.50 -6.95
N GLN A 94 -3.61 -8.81 -6.88
CA GLN A 94 -3.87 -9.61 -8.08
C GLN A 94 -5.11 -9.13 -8.83
N LYS A 95 -6.20 -8.81 -8.12
CA LYS A 95 -7.44 -8.27 -8.71
C LYS A 95 -7.27 -6.87 -9.30
N MET A 96 -6.27 -6.09 -8.86
CA MET A 96 -5.94 -4.80 -9.46
C MET A 96 -5.30 -4.94 -10.86
N HIS A 97 -4.85 -6.14 -11.25
CA HIS A 97 -4.18 -6.39 -12.53
C HIS A 97 -3.01 -5.43 -12.84
N PRO A 98 -2.00 -5.29 -11.96
CA PRO A 98 -0.90 -4.39 -12.21
C PRO A 98 -0.01 -4.86 -13.36
N ASP A 99 0.50 -3.90 -14.13
CA ASP A 99 1.53 -4.16 -15.15
C ASP A 99 2.85 -4.59 -14.49
N VAL A 100 3.16 -4.02 -13.33
CA VAL A 100 4.35 -4.34 -12.55
C VAL A 100 4.01 -4.38 -11.06
N PHE A 101 4.38 -5.48 -10.41
CA PHE A 101 4.39 -5.60 -8.96
C PHE A 101 5.82 -5.66 -8.44
N ILE A 102 6.19 -4.68 -7.62
CA ILE A 102 7.51 -4.59 -6.97
C ILE A 102 7.34 -4.94 -5.50
N LEU A 103 8.02 -5.99 -5.06
CA LEU A 103 8.00 -6.44 -3.68
C LEU A 103 9.42 -6.41 -3.10
N CYS A 104 9.61 -5.65 -2.02
CA CYS A 104 10.86 -5.64 -1.27
C CYS A 104 10.64 -6.31 0.09
N ILE A 105 11.33 -7.44 0.29
CA ILE A 105 11.30 -8.22 1.53
C ILE A 105 12.65 -8.15 2.24
N GLU A 106 12.60 -8.25 3.57
CA GLU A 106 13.80 -8.52 4.37
C GLU A 106 14.08 -10.03 4.34
N ASN A 107 15.33 -10.41 4.07
CA ASN A 107 15.74 -11.82 4.09
C ASN A 107 16.13 -12.24 5.51
N SER A 108 15.14 -12.42 6.37
CA SER A 108 15.32 -12.78 7.77
C SER A 108 14.39 -13.93 8.18
N SER A 109 14.89 -14.86 9.00
CA SER A 109 14.15 -16.04 9.44
C SER A 109 13.41 -15.79 10.76
N TYR A 110 12.67 -14.68 10.89
CA TYR A 110 11.90 -14.36 12.10
C TYR A 110 10.55 -15.09 12.21
N ASN A 111 10.20 -15.93 11.23
CA ASN A 111 8.91 -16.61 11.17
C ASN A 111 8.89 -18.00 11.85
N ALA A 112 9.88 -18.31 12.69
CA ALA A 112 9.89 -19.56 13.44
C ALA A 112 8.84 -19.50 14.57
N PRO A 113 8.01 -20.54 14.75
CA PRO A 113 6.97 -20.55 15.79
C PRO A 113 7.51 -20.75 17.22
N PHE A 114 8.84 -20.78 17.40
CA PHE A 114 9.52 -20.97 18.68
C PHE A 114 10.86 -20.22 18.70
N PHE A 115 11.27 -19.82 19.91
CA PHE A 115 12.56 -19.18 20.20
C PHE A 115 13.63 -20.19 20.59
#